data_AF-E1X4D1-F1
#
_entry.id   AF-E1X4D1-F1
#
_cell.length_a   1.000
_cell.length_b   1.000
_cell.length_c   1.000
_cell.angle_alpha   90.00
_cell.angle_beta   90.00
_cell.angle_gamma   90.00
#
_symmetry.space_group_name_H-M   'P 1'
#
loop_
_entity.id
_entity.type
_entity.pdbx_description
1 polymer ?
#
loop_
_entity_poly.entity_id
_entity_poly.type
_entity_poly.pdbx_seq_one_letter_code
_entity_poly.pdbx_strand_id
1 'polypeptide(L)'
;MKFSTEVEGIVFEIEVTATDDYKSFNPLSTYSIQDLDDLKENLIRIYAIEVSSSKNQTTLKHYTPGVLMSSNEEDIPEELEDALDEFGIIEHILKHWKLNDSNNLRPEWAKVE
;
A
#
# COMPACT_ATOMS: atom_id res chain seq x y z
N MET A 1 9.60 3.36 -8.02
CA MET A 1 8.71 3.73 -9.14
C MET A 1 7.59 4.61 -8.61
N LYS A 2 7.03 5.48 -9.46
CA LYS A 2 5.89 6.34 -9.10
C LYS A 2 4.80 6.17 -10.14
N PHE A 3 3.59 5.92 -9.67
CA PHE A 3 2.39 5.79 -10.49
C PHE A 3 1.38 6.84 -10.01
N SER A 4 0.57 7.35 -10.93
CA SER A 4 -0.50 8.29 -10.59
C SER A 4 -1.76 7.87 -11.30
N THR A 5 -2.86 7.81 -10.56
CA THR A 5 -4.19 7.54 -11.11
C THR A 5 -5.22 8.47 -10.48
N GLU A 6 -6.33 8.71 -11.18
CA GLU A 6 -7.44 9.50 -10.68
C GLU A 6 -8.70 8.64 -10.67
N VAL A 7 -9.31 8.50 -9.50
CA VAL A 7 -10.54 7.73 -9.32
C VAL A 7 -11.51 8.57 -8.50
N GLU A 8 -12.73 8.76 -9.02
CA GLU A 8 -13.80 9.54 -8.35
C GLU A 8 -13.40 10.98 -7.93
N GLY A 9 -12.49 11.61 -8.67
CA GLY A 9 -11.98 12.97 -8.35
C GLY A 9 -11.01 13.00 -7.16
N ILE A 10 -10.47 11.84 -6.77
CA ILE A 10 -9.38 11.68 -5.81
C ILE A 10 -8.12 11.35 -6.62
N VAL A 11 -7.07 12.13 -6.42
CA VAL A 11 -5.76 11.87 -7.05
C VAL A 11 -5.01 10.89 -6.16
N PHE A 12 -4.63 9.75 -6.71
CA PHE A 12 -3.82 8.73 -6.05
C PHE A 12 -2.41 8.78 -6.65
N GLU A 13 -1.43 9.02 -5.81
CA GLU A 13 0.00 8.90 -6.12
C GLU A 13 0.53 7.69 -5.38
N ILE A 14 1.00 6.68 -6.12
CA ILE A 14 1.53 5.43 -5.60
C ILE A 14 3.03 5.44 -5.81
N GLU A 15 3.79 5.42 -4.73
CA GLU A 15 5.23 5.32 -4.74
C GLU A 15 5.65 3.95 -4.25
N VAL A 16 6.31 3.20 -5.13
CA VAL A 16 6.85 1.88 -4.85
C VAL A 16 8.34 1.99 -4.66
N THR A 17 8.85 1.70 -3.47
CA THR A 17 10.27 1.78 -3.14
C THR A 17 10.79 0.40 -2.80
N ALA A 18 11.78 -0.08 -3.57
CA ALA A 18 12.53 -1.28 -3.20
C ALA A 18 13.29 -1.00 -1.90
N THR A 19 13.16 -1.88 -0.93
CA THR A 19 13.82 -1.76 0.37
C THR A 19 14.74 -2.97 0.56
N ASP A 20 16.04 -2.72 0.71
CA ASP A 20 17.04 -3.75 1.06
C ASP A 20 16.95 -4.18 2.53
N ASP A 21 16.21 -3.42 3.34
CA ASP A 21 16.05 -3.66 4.76
C ASP A 21 15.04 -4.79 5.00
N TYR A 22 15.54 -5.99 5.29
CA TYR A 22 14.82 -7.24 5.61
C TYR A 22 13.87 -7.13 6.84
N LYS A 23 13.72 -5.95 7.45
CA LYS A 23 12.85 -5.79 8.61
C LYS A 23 11.40 -5.70 8.15
N SER A 24 10.80 -6.88 8.00
CA SER A 24 9.37 -7.07 8.21
C SER A 24 8.98 -6.35 9.50
N PHE A 25 8.38 -5.17 9.37
CA PHE A 25 7.74 -4.49 10.52
C PHE A 25 6.53 -5.27 11.05
N ASN A 26 6.24 -6.43 10.45
CA ASN A 26 5.16 -7.31 10.81
C ASN A 26 5.73 -8.67 11.29
N PRO A 27 5.67 -8.97 12.61
CA PRO A 27 6.09 -10.25 13.17
C PRO A 27 5.21 -11.44 12.74
N LEU A 28 4.18 -11.21 11.92
CA LEU A 28 3.27 -12.22 11.37
C LEU A 28 3.58 -12.59 9.90
N SER A 29 4.50 -11.88 9.24
CA SER A 29 4.96 -12.20 7.88
C SER A 29 5.77 -13.49 7.92
N THR A 30 5.11 -14.63 7.73
CA THR A 30 5.76 -15.93 7.70
C THR A 30 6.18 -16.19 6.26
N TYR A 31 7.35 -15.71 5.87
CA TYR A 31 7.92 -16.03 4.57
C TYR A 31 8.17 -17.54 4.48
N SER A 32 7.76 -18.15 3.36
CA SER A 32 8.04 -19.55 3.10
C SER A 32 9.54 -19.77 2.83
N ILE A 33 10.00 -21.02 2.90
CA ILE A 33 11.39 -21.35 2.58
C ILE A 33 11.71 -21.01 1.10
N GLN A 34 10.71 -21.12 0.22
CA GLN A 34 10.85 -20.75 -1.19
C GLN A 34 11.07 -19.23 -1.33
N ASP A 35 10.28 -18.40 -0.65
CA ASP A 35 10.45 -16.94 -0.69
C ASP A 35 11.84 -16.51 -0.17
N LEU A 36 12.38 -17.22 0.84
CA LEU A 36 13.72 -16.95 1.37
C LEU A 36 14.84 -17.34 0.40
N ASP A 37 14.65 -18.40 -0.39
CA ASP A 37 15.62 -18.80 -1.41
C ASP A 37 15.51 -17.90 -2.65
N ASP A 38 14.30 -17.54 -3.08
CA ASP A 38 14.06 -16.60 -4.17
C ASP A 38 14.59 -15.19 -3.87
N LEU A 39 14.54 -14.75 -2.59
CA LEU A 39 15.20 -13.54 -2.11
C LEU A 39 16.72 -13.61 -2.24
N LYS A 40 17.34 -14.77 -1.93
CA LYS A 40 18.79 -14.96 -2.08
C LYS A 40 19.22 -15.03 -3.53
N GLU A 41 18.40 -15.65 -4.38
CA GLU A 41 18.61 -15.73 -5.82
C GLU A 41 18.30 -14.40 -6.53
N ASN A 42 17.83 -13.40 -5.78
CA ASN A 42 17.49 -12.07 -6.29
C ASN A 42 16.42 -12.15 -7.40
N LEU A 43 15.53 -13.14 -7.30
CA LEU A 43 14.35 -13.33 -8.14
C LEU A 43 13.17 -12.49 -7.65
N ILE A 44 13.08 -12.30 -6.33
CA ILE A 44 12.07 -11.44 -5.70
C ILE A 44 12.75 -10.40 -4.80
N ARG A 45 12.08 -9.26 -4.61
CA ARG A 45 12.51 -8.16 -3.74
C ARG A 45 11.37 -7.68 -2.87
N ILE A 46 11.74 -7.09 -1.74
CA ILE A 46 10.78 -6.48 -0.83
C ILE A 46 10.57 -5.02 -1.25
N TYR A 47 9.31 -4.67 -1.43
CA TYR A 47 8.89 -3.32 -1.77
C TYR A 47 8.02 -2.73 -0.66
N ALA A 48 8.18 -1.43 -0.47
CA ALA A 48 7.30 -0.61 0.34
C ALA A 48 6.43 0.22 -0.61
N ILE A 49 5.12 0.13 -0.42
CA ILE A 49 4.14 0.86 -1.23
C ILE A 49 3.59 2.00 -0.37
N GLU A 50 3.82 3.24 -0.79
CA GLU A 50 3.18 4.43 -0.23
C GLU A 50 2.10 4.92 -1.21
N VAL A 51 0.85 4.96 -0.77
CA VAL A 51 -0.26 5.53 -1.53
C VAL A 51 -0.68 6.84 -0.89
N SER A 52 -0.39 7.94 -1.56
CA SER A 52 -0.86 9.28 -1.21
C SER A 52 -2.13 9.58 -1.98
N SER A 53 -3.25 9.76 -1.30
CA SER A 53 -4.52 10.16 -1.90
C SER A 53 -4.85 11.61 -1.53
N SER A 54 -5.27 12.42 -2.50
CA SER A 54 -5.56 13.84 -2.31
C SER A 54 -6.95 14.20 -2.82
N LYS A 55 -7.73 14.89 -1.98
CA LYS A 55 -9.06 15.41 -2.30
C LYS A 55 -9.29 16.73 -1.56
N ASN A 56 -9.73 17.78 -2.27
CA ASN A 56 -10.12 19.08 -1.69
C ASN A 56 -9.13 19.63 -0.64
N GLN A 57 -7.84 19.74 -0.99
CA GLN A 57 -6.73 20.23 -0.14
C GLN A 57 -6.37 19.33 1.07
N THR A 58 -7.04 18.20 1.24
CA THR A 58 -6.67 17.19 2.23
C THR A 58 -5.89 16.08 1.54
N THR A 59 -4.78 15.65 2.15
CA THR A 59 -3.97 14.53 1.65
C THR A 59 -3.90 13.46 2.73
N LEU A 60 -4.19 12.21 2.37
CA LEU A 60 -4.09 11.04 3.22
C LEU A 60 -2.99 10.14 2.67
N LYS A 61 -2.08 9.71 3.56
CA LYS A 61 -1.00 8.78 3.22
C LYS A 61 -1.30 7.41 3.81
N HIS A 62 -1.22 6.40 2.96
CA HIS A 62 -1.37 5.00 3.32
C HIS A 62 -0.05 4.30 3.02
N TYR A 63 0.46 3.54 3.99
CA TYR A 63 1.76 2.89 3.88
C TYR A 63 1.59 1.39 4.08
N THR A 64 1.98 0.62 3.08
CA THR A 64 1.97 -0.84 3.10
C THR A 64 3.40 -1.34 2.94
N PRO A 65 4.08 -1.69 4.05
CA PRO A 65 5.41 -2.27 3.99
C PRO A 65 5.37 -3.77 3.70
N GLY A 66 6.44 -4.28 3.10
CA GLY A 66 6.74 -5.72 3.10
C GLY A 66 6.06 -6.51 2.00
N VAL A 67 5.74 -5.88 0.88
CA VAL A 67 5.16 -6.56 -0.30
C VAL A 67 6.30 -7.23 -1.06
N LEU A 68 6.17 -8.53 -1.28
CA LEU A 68 7.10 -9.29 -2.12
C LEU A 68 6.65 -9.16 -3.57
N MET A 69 7.53 -8.67 -4.43
CA MET A 69 7.32 -8.64 -5.88
C MET A 69 8.58 -9.12 -6.59
N SER A 70 8.45 -9.49 -7.87
CA SER A 70 9.56 -9.82 -8.75
C SER A 70 10.62 -8.72 -8.74
N SER A 71 11.89 -9.14 -8.84
CA SER A 71 13.02 -8.23 -8.99
C SER A 71 13.10 -7.62 -10.39
N ASN A 72 12.34 -8.16 -11.35
CA ASN A 72 12.27 -7.66 -12.72
C ASN A 72 11.35 -6.43 -12.79
N GLU A 73 11.90 -5.29 -13.19
CA GLU A 73 11.17 -4.03 -13.27
C GLU A 73 10.01 -4.03 -14.28
N GLU A 74 10.03 -4.92 -15.27
CA GLU A 74 8.97 -5.03 -16.27
C GLU A 74 7.69 -5.69 -15.72
N ASP A 75 7.82 -6.55 -14.70
CA ASP A 75 6.71 -7.30 -14.11
C ASP A 75 6.07 -6.55 -12.93
N ILE A 76 6.81 -5.60 -12.33
CA ILE A 76 6.36 -4.82 -11.17
C ILE A 76 5.00 -4.11 -11.37
N PRO A 77 4.68 -3.50 -12.53
CA PRO A 77 3.39 -2.85 -12.71
C PRO A 77 2.19 -3.81 -12.60
N GLU A 78 2.31 -5.03 -13.14
CA GLU A 78 1.26 -6.05 -13.10
C GLU A 78 1.11 -6.60 -11.68
N GLU A 79 2.23 -6.97 -11.05
CA GLU A 79 2.22 -7.46 -9.67
C GLU A 79 1.77 -6.41 -8.65
N LEU A 80 2.04 -5.13 -8.92
CA LEU A 80 1.55 -4.03 -8.09
C LEU A 80 0.03 -3.90 -8.16
N GLU A 81 -0.57 -4.05 -9.35
CA GLU A 81 -2.03 -4.03 -9.51
C GLU A 81 -2.68 -5.16 -8.71
N ASP A 82 -2.15 -6.39 -8.86
CA ASP A 82 -2.60 -7.55 -8.10
C ASP A 82 -2.45 -7.35 -6.58
N ALA A 83 -1.32 -6.81 -6.12
CA ALA A 83 -1.09 -6.55 -4.70
C ALA A 83 -2.05 -5.47 -4.16
N LEU A 84 -2.29 -4.39 -4.92
CA LEU A 84 -3.22 -3.32 -4.50
C LEU A 84 -4.64 -3.84 -4.34
N ASP A 85 -5.06 -4.76 -5.22
CA ASP A 85 -6.36 -5.42 -5.18
C ASP A 85 -6.44 -6.47 -4.06
N GLU A 86 -5.42 -7.33 -3.89
CA GLU A 86 -5.40 -8.35 -2.83
C GLU A 86 -5.45 -7.72 -1.43
N PHE A 87 -4.68 -6.66 -1.21
CA PHE A 87 -4.70 -5.91 0.05
C PHE A 87 -5.92 -4.98 0.18
N GLY A 88 -6.72 -4.82 -0.88
CA GLY A 88 -7.87 -3.93 -0.93
C GLY A 88 -7.49 -2.47 -0.60
N ILE A 89 -6.29 -2.03 -1.00
CA ILE A 89 -5.75 -0.72 -0.58
C ILE A 89 -6.62 0.41 -1.13
N ILE A 90 -7.03 0.32 -2.39
CA ILE A 90 -7.89 1.32 -3.04
C ILE A 90 -9.26 1.38 -2.34
N GLU A 91 -9.89 0.23 -2.08
CA GLU A 91 -11.17 0.17 -1.38
C GLU A 91 -11.09 0.75 0.04
N HIS A 92 -10.01 0.46 0.77
CA HIS A 92 -9.77 1.02 2.09
C HIS A 92 -9.63 2.55 2.06
N ILE A 93 -8.92 3.08 1.08
CA ILE A 93 -8.76 4.53 0.91
C ILE A 93 -10.10 5.18 0.55
N LEU A 94 -10.85 4.62 -0.39
CA LEU A 94 -12.18 5.12 -0.77
C LEU A 94 -13.15 5.09 0.43
N LYS A 95 -13.12 4.03 1.23
CA LYS A 95 -13.91 3.95 2.47
C LYS A 95 -13.47 5.01 3.47
N HIS A 96 -12.17 5.26 3.61
CA HIS A 96 -11.64 6.29 4.50
C HIS A 96 -12.09 7.69 4.06
N TRP A 97 -12.06 7.99 2.75
CA TRP A 97 -12.60 9.25 2.22
C TRP A 97 -14.10 9.38 2.39
N LYS A 98 -14.88 8.31 2.21
CA LYS A 98 -16.33 8.31 2.48
C LYS A 98 -16.61 8.59 3.96
N LEU A 99 -15.80 8.07 4.88
CA LEU A 99 -15.89 8.39 6.30
C LEU A 99 -15.51 9.85 6.59
N ASN A 100 -14.50 10.40 5.92
CA ASN A 100 -14.09 11.79 6.08
C ASN A 100 -15.13 12.79 5.55
N ASP A 101 -15.74 12.51 4.39
CA ASP A 101 -16.84 13.31 3.83
C ASP A 101 -18.11 13.20 4.69
N SER A 102 -18.32 12.03 5.30
CA SER A 102 -19.36 11.80 6.30
C SER A 102 -18.95 12.44 7.62
N ASN A 103 -19.09 13.76 7.70
CA ASN A 103 -18.81 14.67 8.83
C ASN A 103 -19.46 14.30 10.20
N ASN A 104 -19.97 13.07 10.35
CA ASN A 104 -20.82 12.59 11.44
C ASN A 104 -20.37 11.27 12.09
N LEU A 105 -19.30 10.62 11.63
CA LEU A 105 -18.80 9.38 12.26
C LEU A 105 -17.57 9.69 13.12
N ARG A 106 -17.80 10.37 14.25
CA ARG A 106 -16.83 10.30 15.35
C ARG A 106 -16.82 8.85 15.82
N PRO A 107 -15.65 8.18 15.88
CA PRO A 107 -15.60 6.85 16.45
C PRO A 107 -16.06 6.90 17.91
N GLU A 108 -16.71 5.83 18.40
CA GLU A 108 -17.38 5.86 19.72
C GLU A 108 -16.43 6.20 20.88
N TRP A 109 -15.14 5.91 20.73
CA TRP A 109 -14.09 6.25 21.70
C TRP A 109 -13.74 7.75 21.77
N ALA A 110 -14.17 8.55 20.78
CA ALA A 110 -13.93 9.99 20.69
C ALA A 110 -15.12 10.84 21.20
N LYS A 111 -16.02 10.26 22.01
CA LYS A 111 -17.00 11.03 22.77
C LYS A 111 -16.27 11.78 23.89
N VAL A 112 -16.05 13.08 23.69
CA VAL A 112 -15.59 14.00 24.73
C VAL A 112 -16.80 14.32 25.61
N GLU A 113 -16.72 14.03 26.91
CA GLU A 113 -17.70 14.47 27.92
C GLU A 113 -17.72 15.99 28.08
#